data_AF-A0A932WHH0-F1
#
_entry.id   AF-A0A932WHH0-F1
#
_cell.length_a   1.000
_cell.length_b   1.000
_cell.length_c   1.000
_cell.angle_alpha   90.00
_cell.angle_beta   90.00
_cell.angle_gamma   90.00
#
_symmetry.space_group_name_H-M   'P 1'
#
loop_
_entity.id
_entity.type
_entity.pdbx_description
1 polymer ?
#
loop_
_entity_poly.entity_id
_entity_poly.type
_entity_poly.pdbx_seq_one_letter_code
_entity_poly.pdbx_strand_id
1 'polypeptide(L)'
;MELQKVFSDIADELAAMDASRESFKSFQPGVGPHGEPQLIGKIAKRLNTKPGYSGNVITKRTPDLLIKGCWGIEFKIARPFGDNGKQAENWSVNLLHPYPGNVSLIGDALKLRDLPLAEKKQLL
;
A
#
# COMPACT_ATOMS: atom_id res chain seq x y z
N MET A 1 -4.29 18.58 2.95
CA MET A 1 -5.02 17.58 2.15
C MET A 1 -5.72 16.60 3.10
N GLU A 2 -7.01 16.40 2.92
CA GLU A 2 -7.82 15.53 3.80
C GLU A 2 -7.53 14.05 3.58
N LEU A 3 -7.50 13.27 4.67
CA LEU A 3 -7.17 11.85 4.61
C LEU A 3 -8.16 11.05 3.74
N GLN A 4 -9.46 11.35 3.89
CA GLN A 4 -10.52 10.68 3.14
C GLN A 4 -10.36 10.87 1.63
N LYS A 5 -9.89 12.04 1.20
CA LYS A 5 -9.58 12.28 -0.22
C LYS A 5 -8.41 11.41 -0.68
N VAL A 6 -7.35 11.31 0.12
CA VAL A 6 -6.20 10.45 -0.20
C VAL A 6 -6.62 8.99 -0.35
N PHE A 7 -7.45 8.50 0.57
CA PHE A 7 -7.96 7.13 0.52
C PHE A 7 -8.84 6.89 -0.70
N SER A 8 -9.75 7.81 -1.02
CA SER A 8 -10.56 7.74 -2.23
C SER A 8 -9.69 7.71 -3.48
N ASP A 9 -8.71 8.62 -3.59
CA ASP A 9 -7.85 8.68 -4.77
C ASP A 9 -7.00 7.40 -4.91
N ILE A 10 -6.50 6.83 -3.81
CA ILE A 10 -5.78 5.53 -3.82
C ILE A 10 -6.71 4.38 -4.24
N ALA A 11 -7.93 4.33 -3.69
CA ALA A 11 -8.90 3.30 -4.01
C ALA A 11 -9.31 3.36 -5.49
N ASP A 12 -9.52 4.56 -6.04
CA ASP A 12 -9.81 4.77 -7.46
C ASP A 12 -8.66 4.28 -8.34
N GLU A 13 -7.41 4.54 -7.96
CA GLU A 13 -6.25 4.04 -8.71
C GLU A 13 -6.09 2.53 -8.62
N LEU A 14 -6.36 1.93 -7.45
CA LEU A 14 -6.39 0.47 -7.29
C LEU A 14 -7.46 -0.17 -8.16
N ALA A 15 -8.67 0.38 -8.17
CA ALA A 15 -9.78 -0.09 -8.99
C ALA A 15 -9.47 0.05 -10.50
N ALA A 16 -8.91 1.18 -10.92
CA ALA A 16 -8.52 1.40 -12.31
C ALA A 16 -7.40 0.44 -12.75
N MET A 17 -6.44 0.15 -11.86
CA MET A 17 -5.40 -0.85 -12.11
C MET A 17 -5.98 -2.26 -12.23
N ASP A 18 -6.87 -2.65 -11.33
CA ASP A 18 -7.52 -3.97 -11.41
C ASP A 18 -8.35 -4.11 -12.69
N ALA A 19 -9.14 -3.10 -13.03
CA ALA A 19 -9.95 -3.05 -14.25
C ALA A 19 -9.12 -3.09 -15.54
N SER A 20 -7.87 -2.63 -15.52
CA SER A 20 -6.96 -2.72 -16.68
C SER A 20 -6.60 -4.17 -17.05
N ARG A 21 -6.79 -5.12 -16.13
CA ARG A 21 -6.44 -6.54 -16.28
C ARG A 21 -5.02 -6.74 -16.80
N GLU A 22 -4.09 -5.90 -16.36
CA GLU A 22 -2.67 -6.03 -16.72
C GLU A 22 -2.18 -7.44 -16.31
N SER A 23 -1.68 -8.19 -17.28
CA SER A 23 -1.16 -9.52 -17.04
C SER A 23 0.22 -9.44 -16.39
N PHE A 24 0.46 -10.23 -15.36
CA PHE A 24 1.78 -10.34 -14.74
C PHE A 24 2.22 -11.80 -14.71
N LYS A 25 3.20 -12.13 -15.58
CA LYS A 25 3.70 -13.49 -15.74
C LYS A 25 2.54 -14.47 -16.00
N SER A 26 2.47 -15.56 -15.21
CA SER A 26 1.45 -16.61 -15.31
C SER A 26 0.32 -16.47 -14.27
N PHE A 27 0.24 -15.34 -13.55
CA PHE A 27 -0.81 -15.11 -12.57
C PHE A 27 -2.10 -14.59 -13.24
N GLN A 28 -3.24 -14.72 -12.57
CA GLN A 28 -4.49 -14.11 -13.03
C GLN A 28 -4.34 -12.59 -13.17
N PRO A 29 -4.86 -11.99 -14.25
CA PRO A 29 -4.71 -10.57 -14.51
C PRO A 29 -5.46 -9.71 -13.48
N GLY A 30 -4.93 -8.51 -13.22
CA GLY A 30 -5.48 -7.56 -12.26
C GLY A 30 -4.44 -7.06 -11.27
N VAL A 31 -4.87 -6.56 -10.11
CA VAL A 31 -3.95 -5.99 -9.11
C VAL A 31 -3.26 -7.06 -8.25
N GLY A 32 -3.92 -8.22 -8.09
CA GLY A 32 -3.48 -9.33 -7.23
C GLY A 32 -2.03 -9.81 -7.43
N PRO A 33 -1.51 -9.94 -8.66
CA PRO A 33 -0.16 -10.43 -8.90
C PRO A 33 0.98 -9.53 -8.40
N HIS A 34 0.73 -8.24 -8.18
CA HIS A 34 1.78 -7.28 -7.81
C HIS A 34 2.10 -7.36 -6.33
N GLY A 35 3.37 -7.53 -5.94
CA GLY A 35 3.76 -7.39 -4.52
C GLY A 35 3.53 -5.97 -3.99
N GLU A 36 3.47 -5.80 -2.68
CA GLU A 36 3.19 -4.49 -2.05
C GLU A 36 4.12 -3.37 -2.53
N PRO A 37 5.47 -3.49 -2.53
CA PRO A 37 6.33 -2.43 -3.05
C PRO A 37 6.09 -2.08 -4.52
N GLN A 38 5.72 -3.08 -5.34
CA GLN A 38 5.42 -2.87 -6.76
C GLN A 38 4.11 -2.12 -6.94
N LEU A 39 3.09 -2.52 -6.16
CA LEU A 39 1.78 -1.89 -6.20
C LEU A 39 1.85 -0.44 -5.73
N ILE A 40 2.52 -0.17 -4.61
CA ILE A 40 2.69 1.19 -4.10
C ILE A 40 3.49 2.05 -5.08
N GLY A 41 4.53 1.49 -5.72
CA GLY A 41 5.26 2.18 -6.78
C GLY A 41 4.39 2.59 -7.98
N LYS A 42 3.46 1.73 -8.40
CA LYS A 42 2.49 2.05 -9.46
C LYS A 42 1.50 3.13 -9.00
N ILE A 43 0.95 3.01 -7.80
CA ILE A 43 0.03 4.00 -7.20
C ILE A 43 0.72 5.37 -7.11
N ALA A 44 1.96 5.44 -6.61
CA ALA A 44 2.69 6.70 -6.50
C ALA A 44 2.85 7.41 -7.85
N LYS A 45 3.18 6.66 -8.91
CA LYS A 45 3.27 7.22 -10.28
C LYS A 45 1.93 7.76 -10.76
N ARG A 46 0.84 7.03 -10.53
CA ARG A 46 -0.51 7.41 -10.95
C ARG A 46 -1.08 8.58 -10.15
N LEU A 47 -0.83 8.63 -8.83
CA LEU A 47 -1.19 9.79 -8.01
C LEU A 47 -0.42 11.04 -8.46
N ASN A 48 0.87 10.93 -8.80
CA ASN A 48 1.66 12.08 -9.28
C ASN A 48 1.14 12.70 -10.59
N THR A 49 0.27 12.04 -11.35
CA THR A 49 -0.36 12.66 -12.53
C THR A 49 -1.62 13.46 -12.17
N LYS A 50 -2.12 13.35 -10.93
CA LYS A 50 -3.34 14.05 -10.48
C LYS A 50 -3.04 15.44 -9.93
N PRO A 51 -3.93 16.41 -10.16
CA PRO A 51 -3.91 17.69 -9.46
C PRO A 51 -3.94 17.48 -7.94
N GLY A 52 -3.09 18.22 -7.21
CA GLY A 52 -2.97 18.13 -5.75
C GLY A 52 -1.87 17.18 -5.25
N TYR A 53 -1.36 16.30 -6.10
CA TYR A 53 -0.28 15.36 -5.77
C TYR A 53 1.00 15.59 -6.59
N SER A 54 0.90 16.32 -7.71
CA SER A 54 1.92 16.40 -8.76
C SER A 54 3.34 16.62 -8.25
N GLY A 55 4.18 15.59 -8.37
CA GLY A 55 5.59 15.58 -7.99
C GLY A 55 5.89 15.44 -6.49
N ASN A 56 4.85 15.31 -5.66
CA ASN A 56 4.97 15.29 -4.20
C ASN A 56 4.82 13.89 -3.60
N VAL A 57 4.45 12.90 -4.39
CA VAL A 57 4.29 11.51 -3.93
C VAL A 57 5.56 10.73 -4.24
N ILE A 58 6.20 10.18 -3.21
CA ILE A 58 7.40 9.34 -3.35
C ILE A 58 7.24 8.06 -2.55
N THR A 59 7.85 6.97 -3.02
CA THR A 59 7.96 5.75 -2.23
C THR A 59 9.21 5.81 -1.35
N LYS A 60 9.14 5.24 -0.15
CA LYS A 60 10.30 5.04 0.73
C LYS A 60 10.23 3.63 1.32
N ARG A 61 11.24 3.27 2.13
CA ARG A 61 11.23 2.02 2.89
C ARG A 61 10.27 2.07 4.08
N THR A 62 10.16 3.23 4.72
CA THR A 62 9.19 3.54 5.78
C THR A 62 9.05 5.07 5.83
N PRO A 63 7.85 5.65 5.68
CA PRO A 63 6.62 4.97 5.27
C PRO A 63 6.73 4.44 3.83
N ASP A 64 5.94 3.44 3.44
CA ASP A 64 5.90 2.96 2.05
C ASP A 64 5.61 4.07 1.02
N LEU A 65 4.71 5.00 1.39
CA LEU A 65 4.35 6.16 0.58
C LEU A 65 4.49 7.44 1.41
N LEU A 66 5.18 8.44 0.87
CA LEU A 66 5.22 9.78 1.43
C LEU A 66 4.63 10.78 0.44
N ILE A 67 3.64 11.53 0.91
CA ILE A 67 3.10 12.71 0.26
C ILE A 67 3.65 13.93 1.00
N LYS A 68 4.65 14.57 0.41
CA LYS A 68 5.44 15.65 1.04
C LYS A 68 4.53 16.74 1.64
N GLY A 69 4.79 17.09 2.90
CA GLY A 69 4.04 18.11 3.64
C GLY A 69 2.60 17.71 4.01
N CYS A 70 2.17 16.48 3.73
CA CYS A 70 0.82 16.00 4.03
C CYS A 70 0.84 14.73 4.89
N TRP A 71 1.19 13.59 4.29
CA TRP A 71 0.97 12.26 4.87
C TRP A 71 2.14 11.31 4.59
N GLY A 72 2.61 10.62 5.63
CA GLY A 72 3.36 9.37 5.52
C GLY A 72 2.41 8.19 5.73
N ILE A 73 2.31 7.31 4.74
CA ILE A 73 1.36 6.21 4.72
C ILE A 73 2.12 4.89 4.59
N GLU A 74 1.99 4.05 5.61
CA GLU A 74 2.45 2.66 5.59
C GLU A 74 1.30 1.79 5.09
N PHE A 75 1.59 0.84 4.20
CA PHE A 75 0.57 0.00 3.59
C PHE A 75 0.65 -1.42 4.12
N LYS A 76 -0.49 -2.10 4.13
CA LYS A 76 -0.52 -3.55 4.32
C LYS A 76 -1.57 -4.22 3.47
N ILE A 77 -1.13 -5.07 2.55
CA ILE A 77 -2.07 -5.82 1.71
C ILE A 77 -2.47 -7.12 2.40
N ALA A 78 -3.75 -7.25 2.74
CA ALA A 78 -4.34 -8.53 3.13
C ALA A 78 -4.69 -9.36 1.88
N ARG A 79 -4.19 -10.60 1.82
CA ARG A 79 -4.52 -11.57 0.76
C ARG A 79 -5.02 -12.87 1.37
N PRO A 80 -6.32 -12.97 1.67
CA PRO A 80 -6.88 -14.18 2.23
C PRO A 80 -6.83 -15.36 1.25
N PHE A 81 -6.78 -15.10 -0.05
CA PHE A 81 -6.76 -16.11 -1.11
C PHE A 81 -5.57 -15.90 -2.05
N GLY A 82 -5.02 -17.01 -2.53
CA GLY A 82 -4.04 -17.03 -3.61
C GLY A 82 -4.69 -16.96 -4.99
N ASP A 83 -3.84 -16.90 -6.01
CA ASP A 83 -4.22 -16.84 -7.43
C ASP A 83 -5.06 -18.05 -7.90
N ASN A 84 -4.93 -19.18 -7.21
CA ASN A 84 -5.68 -20.42 -7.45
C ASN A 84 -7.04 -20.45 -6.73
N GLY A 85 -7.47 -19.36 -6.09
CA GLY A 85 -8.70 -19.27 -5.31
C GLY A 85 -8.68 -20.02 -3.97
N LYS A 86 -7.55 -20.64 -3.60
CA LYS A 86 -7.41 -21.30 -2.29
C LYS A 86 -6.99 -20.30 -1.24
N GLN A 87 -7.43 -20.53 0.00
CA GLN A 87 -7.02 -19.71 1.13
C GLN A 87 -5.49 -19.73 1.27
N ALA A 88 -4.88 -18.56 1.43
CA ALA A 88 -3.46 -18.44 1.70
C ALA A 88 -3.15 -18.94 3.11
N GLU A 89 -2.15 -19.80 3.24
CA GLU A 89 -1.75 -20.33 4.54
C GLU A 89 -1.31 -19.19 5.47
N ASN A 90 -1.79 -19.22 6.71
CA ASN A 90 -1.40 -18.30 7.78
C ASN A 90 -1.55 -16.80 7.43
N TRP A 91 -2.38 -16.42 6.45
CA TRP A 91 -2.48 -15.03 5.99
C TRP A 91 -2.81 -14.05 7.12
N SER A 92 -3.72 -14.43 8.02
CA SER A 92 -4.15 -13.60 9.16
C SER A 92 -3.09 -13.52 10.24
N VAL A 93 -2.37 -14.62 10.48
CA VAL A 93 -1.24 -14.69 11.42
C VAL A 93 -0.09 -13.81 10.93
N ASN A 94 0.24 -13.87 9.64
CA ASN A 94 1.25 -13.02 9.03
C ASN A 94 0.85 -11.54 9.05
N LEU A 95 -0.44 -11.26 8.86
CA LEU A 95 -0.96 -9.90 8.93
C LEU A 95 -0.89 -9.31 10.34
N LEU A 96 -1.22 -10.09 11.38
CA LEU A 96 -1.42 -9.61 12.75
C LEU A 96 -0.38 -10.11 13.75
N HIS A 97 0.78 -10.59 13.26
CA HIS A 97 1.79 -11.18 14.13
C HIS A 97 2.25 -10.18 15.22
N PRO A 98 2.18 -10.53 16.53
CA PRO A 98 2.37 -9.56 17.61
C PRO A 98 3.85 -9.32 17.97
N TYR A 99 4.74 -10.22 17.56
CA TYR A 99 6.14 -10.19 18.00
C TYR A 99 7.02 -9.26 17.15
N PRO A 100 7.86 -8.41 17.79
CA PRO A 100 8.86 -7.61 17.11
C PRO A 100 9.77 -8.43 16.18
N GLY A 101 10.18 -7.84 15.07
CA GLY A 101 11.01 -8.51 14.05
C GLY A 101 10.22 -9.27 12.97
N ASN A 102 8.93 -9.50 13.16
CA ASN A 102 8.05 -10.02 12.12
C ASN A 102 7.49 -8.89 11.25
N VAL A 103 7.25 -9.18 9.98
CA VAL A 103 6.66 -8.23 9.02
C VAL A 103 5.13 -8.32 9.13
N SER A 104 4.55 -7.55 10.04
CA SER A 104 3.10 -7.54 10.34
C SER A 104 2.55 -6.13 10.44
N LEU A 105 1.23 -5.97 10.31
CA LEU A 105 0.52 -4.71 10.47
C LEU A 105 0.84 -4.03 11.81
N ILE A 106 0.93 -4.82 12.89
CA ILE A 106 1.26 -4.33 14.23
C ILE A 106 2.70 -3.82 14.26
N GLY A 107 3.65 -4.60 13.72
CA GLY A 107 5.05 -4.20 13.64
C GLY A 107 5.25 -2.93 12.81
N ASP A 108 4.55 -2.83 11.68
CA ASP A 108 4.63 -1.71 10.76
C ASP A 108 3.97 -0.45 11.37
N ALA A 109 2.86 -0.59 12.10
CA ALA A 109 2.26 0.49 12.89
C ALA A 109 3.22 1.05 13.96
N LEU A 110 3.94 0.18 14.68
CA LEU A 110 4.91 0.59 15.70
C LEU A 110 6.09 1.34 15.08
N LYS A 111 6.66 0.82 13.97
CA LYS A 111 7.73 1.51 13.23
C LYS A 111 7.28 2.87 12.72
N LEU A 112 6.08 2.96 12.15
CA LEU A 112 5.53 4.21 11.63
C LEU A 112 5.35 5.22 12.77
N ARG A 113 4.77 4.80 13.91
CA ARG A 113 4.60 5.65 15.10
C ARG A 113 5.92 6.27 15.56
N ASP A 114 7.00 5.48 15.55
CA ASP A 114 8.31 5.91 16.09
C ASP A 114 9.16 6.68 15.07
N LEU A 115 8.78 6.69 13.78
CA LEU A 115 9.51 7.36 12.70
C LEU A 115 9.48 8.91 12.82
N PRO A 116 10.60 9.64 12.90
CA PRO A 116 10.57 11.10 12.96
C PRO A 116 10.17 11.69 11.59
N LEU A 117 8.89 12.04 11.44
CA LEU A 117 8.31 12.70 10.27
C LEU A 117 7.56 13.97 10.71
N ALA A 118 7.68 15.02 9.90
CA ALA A 118 6.88 16.23 10.07
C ALA A 118 5.44 16.03 9.57
N GLU A 119 5.26 15.14 8.59
CA GLU A 119 3.98 14.76 8.04
C GLU A 119 3.12 13.97 9.03
N LYS A 120 1.80 14.04 8.84
CA LYS A 120 0.85 13.18 9.56
C LYS A 120 1.08 11.73 9.14
N LYS A 121 0.81 10.79 10.04
CA LYS A 121 1.09 9.36 9.82
C LYS A 121 -0.20 8.57 9.74
N GLN A 122 -0.26 7.62 8.82
CA GLN A 122 -1.41 6.74 8.68
C GLN A 122 -0.99 5.33 8.24
N LEU A 123 -1.71 4.32 8.74
CA LEU A 123 -1.64 2.95 8.26
C LEU A 123 -2.84 2.70 7.34
N LEU A 124 -2.61 2.09 6.16
CA LEU A 124 -3.65 1.73 5.20
C LEU A 124 -3.65 0.24 4.86
#